data_AF-K3Y1D8-F1
#
_entry.id   AF-K3Y1D8-F1
#
_cell.length_a   1.000
_cell.length_b   1.000
_cell.length_c   1.000
_cell.angle_alpha   90.00
_cell.angle_beta   90.00
_cell.angle_gamma   90.00
#
_symmetry.space_group_name_H-M   'P 1'
#
loop_
_entity.id
_entity.type
_entity.pdbx_description
1 polymer ?
#
loop_
_entity_poly.entity_id
_entity_poly.type
_entity_poly.pdbx_seq_one_letter_code
_entity_poly.pdbx_strand_id
1 'polypeptide(L)'
;MVGVGEFLASAALKQVGGMLGSAIWEAIASQLKLGDELKGLKDTVDAIQNSMVRVEKRLMKDGDVCVWMRELKAAAYDMEDIIMEFEGAILSNKDDSQNNKSTTEISIPLKLRLSMPSKLKAMKQRLDNIEKLRRFDLMVDTSSDDQDVIQTRATGPCLVEGILGRDKDKLGALPYDDCWKLFKAKAFPNGIKESEMAKVHMGEKIVKKCDGVPLAVKSLGDRLLDMPMHKWEETLKSDLWEHERDPTTGTTSTAILPSLKISYYHMPYYLRPCFVYFSAFPKGFVIEKRELIHKWIALRFVLTTHRAEEYLHELCQMSFLEATSDSISNMAFIYY
;
A
#
# COMPACT_ATOMS: atom_id res chain seq x y z
N MET A 1 0.37 -14.82 7.98
CA MET A 1 -0.13 -13.55 7.41
C MET A 1 0.27 -13.52 5.94
N VAL A 2 -0.52 -14.15 5.06
CA VAL A 2 -0.13 -14.41 3.66
C VAL A 2 -0.82 -13.47 2.66
N GLY A 3 -1.99 -12.89 2.97
CA GLY A 3 -2.79 -12.19 1.94
C GLY A 3 -2.37 -10.77 1.50
N VAL A 4 -1.53 -10.04 2.25
CA VAL A 4 -1.25 -8.62 1.93
C VAL A 4 -0.29 -8.47 0.75
N GLY A 5 0.71 -9.35 0.63
CA GLY A 5 1.66 -9.32 -0.50
C GLY A 5 1.03 -9.71 -1.83
N GLU A 6 0.02 -10.58 -1.77
CA GLU A 6 -0.70 -11.15 -2.92
C GLU A 6 -1.66 -10.12 -3.53
N PHE A 7 -2.36 -9.40 -2.67
CA PHE A 7 -3.25 -8.31 -3.06
C PHE A 7 -2.49 -7.20 -3.78
N LEU A 8 -1.26 -6.92 -3.36
CA LEU A 8 -0.43 -5.87 -3.95
C LEU A 8 0.12 -6.25 -5.33
N ALA A 9 0.62 -7.48 -5.51
CA ALA A 9 1.05 -7.96 -6.82
C ALA A 9 -0.14 -8.06 -7.80
N SER A 10 -1.30 -8.52 -7.32
CA SER A 10 -2.51 -8.58 -8.14
C SER A 10 -3.02 -7.18 -8.50
N ALA A 11 -2.93 -6.21 -7.59
CA ALA A 11 -3.33 -4.83 -7.86
C ALA A 11 -2.42 -4.18 -8.90
N ALA A 12 -1.10 -4.33 -8.77
CA ALA A 12 -0.12 -3.82 -9.73
C ALA A 12 -0.31 -4.45 -11.12
N LEU A 13 -0.49 -5.78 -11.20
CA LEU A 13 -0.77 -6.46 -12.48
C LEU A 13 -2.09 -5.99 -13.12
N LYS A 14 -3.13 -5.77 -12.31
CA LYS A 14 -4.42 -5.26 -12.79
C LYS A 14 -4.29 -3.82 -13.32
N GLN A 15 -3.50 -3.00 -12.65
CA GLN A 15 -3.22 -1.63 -13.08
C GLN A 15 -2.42 -1.62 -14.39
N VAL A 16 -1.36 -2.42 -14.48
CA VAL A 16 -0.57 -2.62 -15.71
C VAL A 16 -1.45 -3.12 -16.85
N GLY A 17 -2.29 -4.14 -16.63
CA GLY A 17 -3.22 -4.65 -17.64
C GLY A 17 -4.23 -3.60 -18.12
N GLY A 18 -4.73 -2.76 -17.21
CA GLY A 18 -5.60 -1.63 -17.52
C GLY A 18 -4.90 -0.54 -18.35
N MET A 19 -3.66 -0.20 -17.99
CA MET A 19 -2.85 0.78 -18.72
C MET A 19 -2.52 0.30 -20.14
N LEU A 20 -2.05 -0.95 -20.29
CA LEU A 20 -1.73 -1.54 -21.60
C LEU A 20 -2.97 -1.68 -22.50
N GLY A 21 -4.18 -1.71 -21.93
CA GLY A 21 -5.44 -1.71 -22.65
C GLY A 21 -6.04 -0.33 -22.93
N SER A 22 -5.34 0.77 -22.61
CA SER A 22 -5.86 2.12 -22.80
C SER A 22 -5.68 2.64 -24.23
N ALA A 23 -6.48 3.64 -24.61
CA ALA A 23 -6.40 4.30 -25.92
C ALA A 23 -5.02 4.94 -26.19
N ILE A 24 -4.29 5.32 -25.13
CA ILE A 24 -2.91 5.84 -25.23
C ILE A 24 -1.98 4.73 -25.74
N TRP A 25 -2.06 3.54 -25.14
CA TRP A 25 -1.23 2.40 -25.51
C TRP A 25 -1.62 1.78 -26.85
N GLU A 26 -2.89 1.83 -27.24
CA GLU A 26 -3.33 1.45 -28.59
C GLU A 26 -2.72 2.35 -29.68
N ALA A 27 -2.69 3.67 -29.44
CA ALA A 27 -2.06 4.61 -30.36
C ALA A 27 -0.53 4.41 -30.42
N ILE A 28 0.13 4.15 -29.28
CA ILE A 28 1.57 3.82 -29.23
C ILE A 28 1.86 2.54 -30.01
N ALA A 29 1.06 1.49 -29.81
CA ALA A 29 1.21 0.21 -30.50
C ALA A 29 1.12 0.37 -32.02
N SER A 30 0.18 1.20 -32.49
CA SER A 30 0.00 1.52 -33.91
C SER A 30 1.19 2.30 -34.49
N GLN A 31 1.62 3.37 -33.82
CA GLN A 31 2.70 4.23 -34.30
C GLN A 31 4.09 3.55 -34.27
N LEU A 32 4.33 2.67 -33.30
CA LEU A 32 5.61 1.97 -33.13
C LEU A 32 5.63 0.58 -33.75
N LYS A 33 4.52 0.12 -34.34
CA LYS A 33 4.33 -1.26 -34.83
C LYS A 33 4.62 -2.31 -33.76
N LEU A 34 4.26 -2.02 -32.51
CA LEU A 34 4.44 -2.90 -31.34
C LEU A 34 3.15 -3.64 -30.96
N GLY A 35 2.21 -3.77 -31.90
CA GLY A 35 0.91 -4.38 -31.65
C GLY A 35 1.02 -5.80 -31.09
N ASP A 36 1.91 -6.62 -31.66
CA ASP A 36 2.08 -8.01 -31.28
C ASP A 36 2.81 -8.15 -29.93
N GLU A 37 3.81 -7.30 -29.66
CA GLU A 37 4.52 -7.26 -28.38
C GLU A 37 3.60 -6.82 -27.24
N LEU A 38 2.84 -5.75 -27.46
CA LEU A 38 1.92 -5.20 -26.47
C LEU A 38 0.79 -6.19 -26.17
N LYS A 39 0.20 -6.77 -27.22
CA LYS A 39 -0.84 -7.79 -27.07
C LYS A 39 -0.32 -9.01 -26.33
N GLY A 40 0.86 -9.51 -26.69
CA GLY A 40 1.47 -10.64 -25.99
C GLY A 40 1.82 -10.35 -24.52
N LEU A 41 2.23 -9.11 -24.20
CA LEU A 41 2.44 -8.70 -22.81
C LEU A 41 1.12 -8.61 -22.03
N LYS A 42 0.07 -8.09 -22.65
CA LYS A 42 -1.27 -8.04 -22.06
C LYS A 42 -1.83 -9.44 -21.79
N ASP A 43 -1.73 -10.33 -22.78
CA ASP A 43 -2.22 -11.71 -22.67
C ASP A 43 -1.51 -12.48 -21.54
N THR A 44 -0.19 -12.24 -21.34
CA THR A 44 0.60 -12.87 -20.26
C THR A 44 0.26 -12.30 -18.88
N VAL A 45 0.04 -10.98 -18.78
CA VAL A 45 -0.47 -10.35 -17.55
C VAL A 45 -1.86 -10.90 -17.18
N ASP A 46 -2.77 -11.00 -18.15
CA ASP A 46 -4.11 -11.56 -17.94
C ASP A 46 -4.07 -13.05 -17.56
N ALA A 47 -3.20 -13.84 -18.20
CA ALA A 47 -2.99 -15.25 -17.87
C ALA A 47 -2.53 -15.44 -16.42
N ILE A 48 -1.58 -14.60 -15.97
CA ILE A 48 -1.07 -14.65 -14.61
C ILE A 48 -2.11 -14.14 -13.61
N GLN A 49 -2.83 -13.06 -13.90
CA GLN A 49 -3.92 -12.56 -13.06
C GLN A 49 -5.01 -13.63 -12.86
N ASN A 50 -5.40 -14.32 -13.93
CA ASN A 50 -6.33 -15.46 -13.85
C ASN A 50 -5.77 -16.68 -13.11
N SER A 51 -4.44 -16.77 -12.99
CA SER A 51 -3.77 -17.81 -12.21
C SER A 51 -3.69 -17.45 -10.73
N MET A 52 -3.57 -16.17 -10.36
CA MET A 52 -3.56 -15.71 -8.97
C MET A 52 -4.86 -16.03 -8.24
N VAL A 53 -6.02 -15.82 -8.89
CA VAL A 53 -7.34 -16.23 -8.37
C VAL A 53 -7.42 -17.75 -8.12
N ARG A 54 -6.62 -18.56 -8.82
CA ARG A 54 -6.52 -20.02 -8.64
C ARG A 54 -5.49 -20.44 -7.59
N VAL A 55 -4.53 -19.58 -7.26
CA VAL A 55 -3.55 -19.77 -6.18
C VAL A 55 -4.17 -19.41 -4.83
N GLU A 56 -5.01 -18.37 -4.77
CA GLU A 56 -5.78 -17.96 -3.57
C GLU A 56 -6.60 -19.11 -2.95
N LYS A 57 -7.08 -20.06 -3.76
CA LYS A 57 -7.89 -21.21 -3.28
C LYS A 57 -7.06 -22.40 -2.80
N ARG A 58 -5.77 -22.46 -3.13
CA ARG A 58 -4.86 -23.55 -2.76
C ARG A 58 -3.86 -23.01 -1.74
N LEU A 59 -4.30 -23.00 -0.48
CA LEU A 59 -3.48 -22.55 0.63
C LEU A 59 -2.14 -23.27 0.67
N MET A 60 -1.09 -22.45 0.67
CA MET A 60 0.30 -22.80 0.50
C MET A 60 0.88 -23.51 1.73
N LYS A 61 1.36 -24.73 1.52
CA LYS A 61 2.44 -25.32 2.35
C LYS A 61 3.75 -25.43 1.55
N ASP A 62 3.75 -24.91 0.33
CA ASP A 62 4.77 -25.17 -0.67
C ASP A 62 5.71 -23.98 -0.81
N GLY A 63 7.00 -24.23 -0.64
CA GLY A 63 8.06 -23.21 -0.71
C GLY A 63 8.19 -22.58 -2.09
N ASP A 64 7.86 -23.32 -3.14
CA ASP A 64 8.04 -22.89 -4.51
C ASP A 64 7.00 -21.84 -4.93
N VAL A 65 5.79 -21.92 -4.36
CA VAL A 65 4.75 -20.89 -4.54
C VAL A 65 5.17 -19.56 -3.91
N CYS A 66 5.86 -19.58 -2.77
CA CYS A 66 6.38 -18.37 -2.12
C CYS A 66 7.50 -17.70 -2.94
N VAL A 67 8.38 -18.48 -3.56
CA VAL A 67 9.45 -17.97 -4.44
C VAL A 67 8.84 -17.39 -5.72
N TRP A 68 7.94 -18.14 -6.36
CA TRP A 68 7.21 -17.69 -7.54
C TRP A 68 6.49 -16.36 -7.30
N MET A 69 5.82 -16.24 -6.16
CA MET A 69 5.06 -15.04 -5.82
C MET A 69 5.94 -13.83 -5.52
N ARG A 70 7.13 -14.04 -4.94
CA ARG A 70 8.11 -12.98 -4.71
C ARG A 70 8.63 -12.42 -6.04
N GLU A 71 8.98 -13.30 -6.98
CA GLU A 71 9.46 -12.91 -8.31
C GLU A 71 8.36 -12.22 -9.12
N LEU A 72 7.12 -12.72 -9.03
CA LEU A 72 5.98 -12.11 -9.68
C LEU A 72 5.72 -10.69 -9.16
N LYS A 73 5.76 -10.50 -7.84
CA LYS A 73 5.61 -9.18 -7.21
C LYS A 73 6.68 -8.20 -7.70
N ALA A 74 7.94 -8.63 -7.71
CA ALA A 74 9.04 -7.79 -8.20
C ALA A 74 8.84 -7.39 -9.67
N ALA A 75 8.46 -8.34 -10.52
CA ALA A 75 8.18 -8.06 -11.93
C ALA A 75 6.99 -7.11 -12.12
N ALA A 76 5.92 -7.23 -11.32
CA ALA A 76 4.76 -6.36 -11.41
C ALA A 76 5.09 -4.89 -11.12
N TYR A 77 5.86 -4.61 -10.07
CA TYR A 77 6.30 -3.25 -9.75
C TYR A 77 7.25 -2.68 -10.81
N ASP A 78 8.22 -3.49 -11.26
CA ASP A 78 9.14 -3.05 -12.31
C ASP A 78 8.39 -2.70 -13.61
N MET A 79 7.31 -3.43 -13.93
CA MET A 79 6.44 -3.11 -15.07
C MET A 79 5.63 -1.82 -14.87
N GLU A 80 5.04 -1.65 -13.69
CA GLU A 80 4.26 -0.45 -13.34
C GLU A 80 5.14 0.81 -13.44
N ASP A 81 6.35 0.77 -12.88
CA ASP A 81 7.30 1.89 -12.89
C ASP A 81 7.71 2.26 -14.33
N ILE A 82 8.03 1.28 -15.18
CA ILE A 82 8.43 1.52 -16.57
C ILE A 82 7.26 2.07 -17.40
N ILE A 83 6.04 1.57 -17.18
CA ILE A 83 4.84 2.05 -17.89
C ILE A 83 4.49 3.48 -17.45
N MET A 84 4.62 3.81 -16.17
CA MET A 84 4.41 5.17 -15.67
C MET A 84 5.50 6.14 -16.18
N GLU A 85 6.77 5.73 -16.24
CA GLU A 85 7.87 6.51 -16.84
C GLU A 85 7.51 6.91 -18.29
N PHE A 86 7.00 5.95 -19.04
CA PHE A 86 6.59 6.11 -20.41
C PHE A 86 5.40 7.03 -20.59
N GLU A 87 4.33 6.84 -19.83
CA GLU A 87 3.15 7.72 -19.88
C GLU A 87 3.50 9.15 -19.46
N GLY A 88 4.29 9.32 -18.39
CA GLY A 88 4.75 10.64 -17.94
C GLY A 88 5.55 11.37 -19.01
N ALA A 89 6.47 10.69 -19.69
CA ALA A 89 7.26 11.28 -20.77
C ALA A 89 6.42 11.61 -22.02
N ILE A 90 5.31 10.92 -22.26
CA ILE A 90 4.39 11.21 -23.37
C ILE A 90 3.46 12.38 -23.03
N LEU A 91 2.95 12.45 -21.80
CA LEU A 91 2.08 13.54 -21.35
C LEU A 91 2.84 14.86 -21.24
N SER A 92 4.09 14.82 -20.77
CA SER A 92 4.97 16.01 -20.66
C SER A 92 5.32 16.63 -22.01
N ASN A 93 5.10 15.93 -23.13
CA ASN A 93 5.47 16.37 -24.48
C ASN A 93 4.29 17.04 -25.23
N LYS A 94 3.13 17.18 -24.58
CA LYS A 94 1.92 17.80 -25.16
C LYS A 94 1.82 19.32 -24.99
N ASP A 95 2.64 19.93 -24.12
CA ASP A 95 2.50 21.36 -23.78
C ASP A 95 3.17 22.34 -24.77
N ASP A 96 3.93 21.87 -25.76
CA ASP A 96 4.71 22.76 -26.64
C ASP A 96 4.05 23.10 -28.00
N SER A 97 2.79 22.72 -28.25
CA SER A 97 2.16 22.98 -29.55
C SER A 97 0.72 23.47 -29.46
N GLN A 98 0.54 24.77 -29.27
CA GLN A 98 -0.67 25.45 -29.76
C GLN A 98 -0.67 25.39 -31.31
N ASN A 99 -1.44 24.47 -31.90
CA ASN A 99 -2.40 24.82 -32.96
C ASN A 99 -3.31 23.65 -33.34
N ASN A 100 -4.52 24.01 -33.75
CA ASN A 100 -5.59 23.13 -34.22
C ASN A 100 -5.13 22.05 -35.21
N LYS A 101 -5.43 20.78 -34.89
CA LYS A 101 -6.03 19.80 -35.81
C LYS A 101 -6.43 18.54 -35.05
N SER A 102 -7.68 18.15 -35.26
CA SER A 102 -8.23 16.86 -34.90
C SER A 102 -7.50 15.74 -35.63
N THR A 103 -6.55 15.10 -34.95
CA THR A 103 -6.16 13.71 -35.16
C THR A 103 -5.33 13.25 -33.97
N THR A 104 -5.52 12.00 -33.61
CA THR A 104 -4.88 11.22 -32.53
C THR A 104 -3.37 11.01 -32.76
N GLU A 105 -2.62 12.07 -33.04
CA GLU A 105 -1.16 12.02 -33.16
C GLU A 105 -0.52 12.30 -31.80
N ILE A 106 -0.31 11.24 -31.03
CA ILE A 106 0.56 11.28 -29.86
C ILE A 106 1.99 11.54 -30.35
N SER A 107 2.62 12.62 -29.90
CA SER A 107 4.03 12.90 -30.19
C SER A 107 4.91 12.08 -29.25
N ILE A 108 5.40 10.92 -29.72
CA ILE A 108 6.26 10.03 -28.94
C ILE A 108 7.74 10.48 -29.09
N PRO A 109 8.42 10.87 -27.98
CA PRO A 109 9.84 11.22 -28.02
C PRO A 109 10.73 10.13 -28.63
N LEU A 110 11.75 10.52 -29.41
CA LEU A 110 12.71 9.59 -30.02
C LEU A 110 13.39 8.65 -29.01
N LYS A 111 13.66 9.14 -27.80
CA LYS A 111 14.24 8.34 -26.71
C LYS A 111 13.31 7.18 -26.30
N LEU A 112 12.00 7.44 -26.21
CA LEU A 112 11.01 6.40 -25.93
C LEU A 112 10.86 5.47 -27.13
N ARG A 113 10.87 6.00 -28.36
CA ARG A 113 10.80 5.23 -29.60
C ARG A 113 11.90 4.17 -29.72
N LEU A 114 13.10 4.48 -29.25
CA LEU A 114 14.25 3.55 -29.25
C LEU A 114 14.27 2.63 -28.01
N SER A 115 13.80 3.12 -26.85
CA SER A 115 13.89 2.36 -25.59
C SER A 115 12.68 1.47 -25.29
N MET A 116 11.48 1.83 -25.73
CA MET A 116 10.25 1.10 -25.43
C MET A 116 10.23 -0.32 -25.96
N PRO A 117 10.58 -0.60 -27.25
CA PRO A 117 10.51 -1.96 -27.79
C PRO A 117 11.36 -2.96 -26.99
N SER A 118 12.58 -2.59 -26.64
CA SER A 118 13.51 -3.46 -25.90
C SER A 118 13.07 -3.66 -24.45
N LYS A 119 12.60 -2.60 -23.77
CA LYS A 119 12.06 -2.68 -22.40
C LYS A 119 10.76 -3.51 -22.34
N LEU A 120 9.82 -3.34 -23.27
CA LEU A 120 8.59 -4.14 -23.35
C LEU A 120 8.90 -5.62 -23.59
N LYS A 121 9.83 -5.91 -24.50
CA LYS A 121 10.29 -7.28 -24.75
C LYS A 121 10.95 -7.90 -23.52
N ALA A 122 11.76 -7.13 -22.79
CA ALA A 122 12.39 -7.59 -21.55
C ALA A 122 11.35 -7.87 -20.45
N MET A 123 10.34 -7.01 -20.31
CA MET A 123 9.22 -7.21 -19.38
C MET A 123 8.45 -8.50 -19.71
N LYS A 124 8.07 -8.68 -20.97
CA LYS A 124 7.41 -9.90 -21.45
C LYS A 124 8.26 -11.16 -21.18
N GLN A 125 9.54 -11.12 -21.53
CA GLN A 125 10.43 -12.26 -21.35
C GLN A 125 10.62 -12.64 -19.87
N ARG A 126 10.68 -11.64 -18.98
CA ARG A 126 10.73 -11.87 -17.53
C ARG A 126 9.44 -12.52 -17.03
N LEU A 127 8.29 -12.05 -17.52
CA LEU A 127 6.99 -12.60 -17.16
C LEU A 127 6.82 -14.04 -17.65
N ASP A 128 7.22 -14.34 -18.90
CA ASP A 128 7.25 -15.70 -19.46
C ASP A 128 8.15 -16.64 -18.64
N ASN A 129 9.29 -16.14 -18.13
CA ASN A 129 10.18 -16.93 -17.28
C ASN A 129 9.54 -17.24 -15.92
N ILE A 130 8.83 -16.27 -15.33
CA ILE A 130 8.09 -16.45 -14.08
C ILE A 130 6.92 -17.41 -14.29
N GLU A 131 6.22 -17.34 -15.42
CA GLU A 131 5.16 -18.30 -15.76
C GLU A 131 5.71 -19.73 -15.92
N LYS A 132 6.92 -19.89 -16.48
CA LYS A 132 7.56 -21.21 -16.62
C LYS A 132 7.96 -21.85 -15.30
N LEU A 133 8.35 -21.06 -14.28
CA LEU A 133 8.66 -21.58 -12.94
C LEU A 133 7.49 -22.35 -12.33
N ARG A 134 6.25 -22.01 -12.71
CA ARG A 134 5.04 -22.73 -12.29
C ARG A 134 4.89 -24.11 -12.95
N ARG A 135 5.48 -24.34 -14.12
CA ARG A 135 5.27 -25.55 -14.93
C ARG A 135 6.09 -26.74 -14.42
N PHE A 136 7.07 -26.51 -13.54
CA PHE A 136 8.00 -27.57 -13.11
C PHE A 136 7.58 -28.36 -11.86
N ASP A 137 6.64 -27.88 -11.02
CA ASP A 137 6.31 -28.56 -9.74
C ASP A 137 4.82 -28.94 -9.54
N LEU A 138 4.00 -28.94 -10.59
CA LEU A 138 2.56 -29.30 -10.48
C LEU A 138 2.16 -30.61 -11.17
N MET A 139 3.11 -31.50 -11.47
CA MET A 139 2.83 -32.88 -11.89
C MET A 139 3.79 -33.86 -11.23
N VAL A 140 3.22 -34.98 -10.73
CA VAL A 140 3.87 -36.18 -10.12
C VAL A 140 4.09 -36.01 -8.59
N ASP A 141 3.50 -36.77 -7.66
CA ASP A 141 2.82 -38.08 -7.71
C ASP A 141 1.67 -38.21 -6.68
N THR A 142 0.62 -38.89 -7.12
CA THR A 142 -0.29 -39.67 -6.27
C THR A 142 0.47 -40.86 -5.66
N SER A 143 0.20 -41.14 -4.38
CA SER A 143 0.66 -42.31 -3.60
C SER A 143 2.11 -42.29 -3.10
N SER A 144 2.29 -42.03 -1.81
CA SER A 144 2.93 -42.97 -0.88
C SER A 144 2.65 -42.50 0.55
N ASP A 145 2.22 -43.44 1.39
CA ASP A 145 2.31 -43.33 2.84
C ASP A 145 3.74 -42.94 3.21
N ASP A 146 3.90 -41.88 4.00
CA ASP A 146 4.96 -41.80 4.99
C ASP A 146 4.44 -41.02 6.19
N GLN A 147 4.33 -41.74 7.31
CA GLN A 147 4.13 -41.18 8.63
C GLN A 147 5.36 -40.35 8.98
N ASP A 148 5.22 -39.02 8.96
CA ASP A 148 6.14 -38.16 9.68
C ASP A 148 5.42 -37.41 10.78
N VAL A 149 5.97 -37.60 11.98
CA VAL A 149 5.46 -37.16 13.27
C VAL A 149 5.34 -35.64 13.26
N ILE A 150 4.10 -35.15 13.12
CA ILE A 150 3.77 -33.76 13.41
C ILE A 150 3.99 -33.55 14.91
N GLN A 151 5.11 -32.93 15.29
CA GLN A 151 5.21 -32.23 16.55
C GLN A 151 4.40 -30.92 16.40
N THR A 152 3.09 -31.03 16.61
CA THR A 152 2.18 -29.89 16.69
C THR A 152 2.60 -29.07 17.89
N ARG A 153 3.31 -27.96 17.68
CA ARG A 153 3.28 -26.88 18.68
C ARG A 153 1.90 -26.25 18.60
N ALA A 154 0.97 -26.82 19.35
CA ALA A 154 -0.30 -26.19 19.65
C ALA A 154 0.00 -24.84 20.32
N THR A 155 -0.14 -23.75 19.56
CA THR A 155 -0.32 -22.44 20.16
C THR A 155 -1.83 -22.25 20.22
N GLY A 156 -2.46 -22.96 21.17
CA GLY A 156 -3.80 -22.57 21.62
C GLY A 156 -3.72 -21.17 22.24
N PRO A 157 -4.85 -20.46 22.37
CA PRO A 157 -4.87 -19.25 23.16
C PRO A 157 -4.57 -19.67 24.59
N CYS A 158 -3.36 -19.38 25.07
CA CYS A 158 -3.15 -19.29 26.51
C CYS A 158 -3.88 -18.02 26.94
N LEU A 159 -5.18 -18.16 27.22
CA LEU A 159 -5.86 -17.26 28.15
C LEU A 159 -5.17 -17.49 29.48
N VAL A 160 -4.13 -16.71 29.74
CA VAL A 160 -3.75 -16.41 31.12
C VAL A 160 -4.89 -15.57 31.66
N GLU A 161 -5.94 -16.23 32.14
CA GLU A 161 -6.88 -15.63 33.06
C GLU A 161 -6.06 -15.11 34.24
N GLY A 162 -6.01 -13.79 34.39
CA GLY A 162 -5.32 -13.16 35.51
C GLY A 162 -4.31 -12.05 35.19
N ILE A 163 -4.42 -11.32 34.07
CA ILE A 163 -3.98 -9.92 34.08
C ILE A 163 -5.19 -9.05 34.37
N LEU A 164 -5.63 -9.05 35.63
CA LEU A 164 -6.48 -8.01 36.20
C LEU A 164 -5.60 -6.75 36.35
N GLY A 165 -5.61 -5.90 35.32
CA GLY A 165 -4.83 -4.67 35.36
C GLY A 165 -4.93 -3.83 34.09
N ARG A 166 -6.09 -3.18 33.88
CA ARG A 166 -6.25 -1.83 33.27
C ARG A 166 -7.68 -1.45 32.85
N ASP A 167 -8.74 -2.15 33.26
CA ASP A 167 -10.10 -1.68 32.95
C ASP A 167 -10.50 -0.39 33.69
N LYS A 168 -9.76 0.00 34.73
CA LYS A 168 -10.02 1.23 35.51
C LYS A 168 -9.46 2.51 34.86
N ASP A 169 -8.65 2.38 33.81
CA ASP A 169 -8.00 3.50 33.11
C ASP A 169 -8.30 3.48 31.59
N LYS A 170 -9.50 3.03 31.18
CA LYS A 170 -9.95 3.26 29.80
C LYS A 170 -10.18 4.76 29.63
N LEU A 171 -9.16 5.43 29.09
CA LEU A 171 -9.25 6.82 28.62
C LEU A 171 -10.47 6.90 27.69
N GLY A 172 -11.43 7.73 28.08
CA GLY A 172 -12.60 8.01 27.27
C GLY A 172 -12.23 8.77 25.98
N ALA A 173 -13.20 8.90 25.09
CA ALA A 173 -13.08 9.75 23.90
C ALA A 173 -12.65 11.17 24.31
N LEU A 174 -11.66 11.72 23.61
CA LEU A 174 -11.19 13.08 23.87
C LEU A 174 -12.32 14.07 23.54
N PRO A 175 -12.62 15.05 24.41
CA PRO A 175 -13.65 16.03 24.13
C PRO A 175 -13.44 16.75 22.80
N TYR A 176 -14.53 17.13 22.14
CA TYR A 176 -14.48 17.76 20.81
C TYR A 176 -13.56 19.00 20.78
N ASP A 177 -13.63 19.85 21.80
CA ASP A 177 -12.83 21.07 21.86
C ASP A 177 -11.33 20.77 21.90
N ASP A 178 -10.92 19.71 22.60
CA ASP A 178 -9.53 19.29 22.68
C ASP A 178 -9.08 18.58 21.42
N CYS A 179 -9.96 17.78 20.79
CA CYS A 179 -9.73 17.26 19.45
C CYS A 179 -9.52 18.38 18.42
N TRP A 180 -10.35 19.43 18.48
CA TRP A 180 -10.25 20.55 17.56
C TRP A 180 -8.98 21.37 17.78
N LYS A 181 -8.58 21.60 19.04
CA LYS A 181 -7.28 22.21 19.37
C LYS A 181 -6.13 21.38 18.82
N LEU A 182 -6.14 20.06 19.04
CA LEU A 182 -5.12 19.15 18.54
C LEU A 182 -5.03 19.15 17.01
N PHE A 183 -6.18 19.08 16.33
CA PHE A 183 -6.24 19.14 14.87
C PHE A 183 -5.67 20.44 14.34
N LYS A 184 -6.04 21.59 14.93
CA LYS A 184 -5.53 22.90 14.51
C LYS A 184 -4.01 23.00 14.65
N ALA A 185 -3.45 22.49 15.75
CA ALA A 185 -2.02 22.49 15.97
C ALA A 185 -1.25 21.71 14.88
N LYS A 186 -1.87 20.68 14.28
CA LYS A 186 -1.25 19.88 13.21
C LYS A 186 -1.54 20.39 11.81
N ALA A 187 -2.79 20.75 11.52
CA ALA A 187 -3.22 21.19 10.20
C ALA A 187 -2.91 22.67 9.90
N PHE A 188 -2.68 23.49 10.93
CA PHE A 188 -2.42 24.93 10.81
C PHE A 188 -1.27 25.36 11.77
N PRO A 189 -0.06 24.79 11.65
CA PRO A 189 1.07 25.08 12.54
C PRO A 189 1.51 26.55 12.47
N ASN A 190 1.27 27.21 11.34
CA ASN A 190 1.59 28.62 11.11
C ASN A 190 0.42 29.57 11.41
N GLY A 191 -0.63 29.07 12.11
CA GLY A 191 -1.87 29.80 12.33
C GLY A 191 -2.83 29.74 11.14
N ILE A 192 -4.06 30.21 11.36
CA ILE A 192 -5.14 30.20 10.37
C ILE A 192 -5.13 31.53 9.62
N LYS A 193 -4.98 31.48 8.29
CA LYS A 193 -5.16 32.65 7.42
C LYS A 193 -6.62 32.76 6.97
N GLU A 194 -7.05 33.98 6.62
CA GLU A 194 -8.42 34.21 6.14
C GLU A 194 -8.75 33.42 4.86
N SER A 195 -7.77 33.19 4.00
CA SER A 195 -7.88 32.32 2.82
C SER A 195 -8.11 30.83 3.15
N GLU A 196 -7.89 30.41 4.40
CA GLU A 196 -7.99 29.02 4.85
C GLU A 196 -9.31 28.72 5.57
N MET A 197 -10.21 29.70 5.69
CA MET A 197 -11.51 29.54 6.38
C MET A 197 -12.35 28.39 5.81
N ALA A 198 -12.23 28.11 4.51
CA ALA A 198 -12.86 26.94 3.90
C ALA A 198 -12.29 25.61 4.42
N LYS A 199 -10.97 25.52 4.61
CA LYS A 199 -10.31 24.35 5.22
C LYS A 199 -10.67 24.21 6.69
N VAL A 200 -10.80 25.32 7.42
CA VAL A 200 -11.24 25.34 8.82
C VAL A 200 -12.63 24.70 8.96
N HIS A 201 -13.61 25.15 8.18
CA HIS A 201 -14.96 24.57 8.18
C HIS A 201 -14.97 23.08 7.82
N MET A 202 -14.09 22.66 6.90
CA MET A 202 -13.98 21.27 6.52
C MET A 202 -13.32 20.44 7.64
N GLY A 203 -12.29 20.98 8.29
CA GLY A 203 -11.59 20.37 9.41
C GLY A 203 -12.53 20.10 10.59
N GLU A 204 -13.42 21.03 10.93
CA GLU A 204 -14.41 20.81 11.99
C GLU A 204 -15.31 19.60 11.72
N LYS A 205 -15.74 19.41 10.46
CA LYS A 205 -16.54 18.25 10.06
C LYS A 205 -15.74 16.94 10.14
N ILE A 206 -14.46 16.97 9.74
CA ILE A 206 -13.56 15.81 9.83
C ILE A 206 -13.32 15.43 11.29
N VAL A 207 -13.08 16.40 12.16
CA VAL A 207 -12.87 16.16 13.60
C VAL A 207 -14.10 15.57 14.26
N LYS A 208 -15.31 16.03 13.90
CA LYS A 208 -16.55 15.40 14.36
C LYS A 208 -16.64 13.92 13.95
N LYS A 209 -16.21 13.57 12.73
CA LYS A 209 -16.16 12.17 12.28
C LYS A 209 -15.08 11.32 12.96
N CYS A 210 -14.07 11.93 13.58
CA CYS A 210 -13.04 11.21 14.31
C CYS A 210 -13.51 10.68 15.67
N ASP A 211 -14.69 11.11 16.14
CA ASP A 211 -15.38 10.62 17.34
C ASP A 211 -14.48 10.54 18.59
N GLY A 212 -13.67 11.58 18.79
CA GLY A 212 -12.81 11.71 19.96
C GLY A 212 -11.57 10.80 19.97
N VAL A 213 -11.20 10.18 18.84
CA VAL A 213 -10.00 9.35 18.70
C VAL A 213 -8.78 10.25 18.44
N PRO A 214 -7.91 10.51 19.44
CA PRO A 214 -6.87 11.55 19.32
C PRO A 214 -5.84 11.23 18.25
N LEU A 215 -5.53 9.94 18.08
CA LEU A 215 -4.60 9.47 17.06
C LEU A 215 -5.11 9.81 15.65
N ALA A 216 -6.36 9.48 15.34
CA ALA A 216 -6.94 9.80 14.03
C ALA A 216 -6.99 11.32 13.78
N VAL A 217 -7.37 12.09 14.79
CA VAL A 217 -7.38 13.55 14.73
C VAL A 217 -5.99 14.10 14.39
N LYS A 218 -4.96 13.62 15.08
CA LYS A 218 -3.58 14.04 14.88
C LYS A 218 -3.06 13.64 13.50
N SER A 219 -3.22 12.38 13.11
CA SER A 219 -2.79 11.85 11.81
C SER A 219 -3.46 12.57 10.63
N LEU A 220 -4.77 12.81 10.69
CA LEU A 220 -5.49 13.55 9.64
C LEU A 220 -5.09 15.03 9.61
N GLY A 221 -4.88 15.64 10.77
CA GLY A 221 -4.38 17.01 10.86
C GLY A 221 -3.02 17.18 10.19
N ASP A 222 -2.05 16.32 10.52
CA ASP A 222 -0.71 16.34 9.92
C ASP A 222 -0.78 16.09 8.41
N ARG A 223 -1.63 15.15 7.98
CA ARG A 223 -1.67 14.75 6.57
C ARG A 223 -2.37 15.76 5.67
N LEU A 224 -3.35 16.49 6.20
CA LEU A 224 -4.13 17.45 5.43
C LEU A 224 -3.47 18.84 5.36
N LEU A 225 -2.42 19.09 6.17
CA LEU A 225 -1.65 20.33 6.22
C LEU A 225 -1.29 20.86 4.81
N ASP A 226 -0.53 20.07 4.05
CA ASP A 226 -0.03 20.46 2.71
C ASP A 226 -0.99 20.10 1.57
N MET A 227 -2.22 19.68 1.90
CA MET A 227 -3.17 19.21 0.91
C MET A 227 -4.08 20.32 0.37
N PRO A 228 -4.41 20.29 -0.94
CA PRO A 228 -5.38 21.21 -1.54
C PRO A 228 -6.80 20.90 -1.06
N MET A 229 -7.71 21.88 -1.20
CA MET A 229 -9.09 21.79 -0.69
C MET A 229 -9.87 20.55 -1.16
N HIS A 230 -9.67 20.11 -2.41
CA HIS A 230 -10.37 18.93 -2.93
C HIS A 230 -10.04 17.65 -2.15
N LYS A 231 -8.81 17.51 -1.61
CA LYS A 231 -8.42 16.36 -0.80
C LYS A 231 -9.12 16.35 0.56
N TRP A 232 -9.37 17.53 1.14
CA TRP A 232 -10.15 17.65 2.36
C TRP A 232 -11.60 17.20 2.14
N GLU A 233 -12.18 17.59 1.00
CA GLU A 233 -13.53 17.19 0.62
C GLU A 233 -13.64 15.69 0.30
N GLU A 234 -12.68 15.13 -0.45
CA GLU A 234 -12.55 13.69 -0.71
C GLU A 234 -12.45 12.90 0.60
N THR A 235 -11.60 13.36 1.53
CA THR A 235 -11.47 12.75 2.86
C THR A 235 -12.81 12.73 3.56
N LEU A 236 -13.55 13.85 3.58
CA LEU A 236 -14.85 13.93 4.27
C LEU A 236 -15.92 13.04 3.62
N LYS A 237 -15.94 12.96 2.28
CA LYS A 237 -16.92 12.20 1.50
C LYS A 237 -16.59 10.72 1.34
N SER A 238 -15.45 10.28 1.85
CA SER A 238 -14.98 8.90 1.69
C SER A 238 -15.97 7.87 2.24
N ASP A 239 -16.28 6.85 1.45
CA ASP A 239 -17.09 5.69 1.87
C ASP A 239 -16.41 4.90 3.00
N LEU A 240 -15.11 5.15 3.24
CA LEU A 240 -14.34 4.55 4.33
C LEU A 240 -14.81 4.96 5.73
N TRP A 241 -15.62 6.03 5.85
CA TRP A 241 -16.27 6.40 7.10
C TRP A 241 -17.42 5.46 7.48
N GLU A 242 -17.94 4.70 6.52
CA GLU A 242 -19.04 3.77 6.74
C GLU A 242 -18.53 2.47 7.38
N HIS A 243 -19.32 1.93 8.31
CA HIS A 243 -18.99 0.67 8.96
C HIS A 243 -19.41 -0.49 8.06
N GLU A 244 -18.51 -1.45 7.83
CA GLU A 244 -18.87 -2.74 7.25
C GLU A 244 -19.80 -3.46 8.24
N ARG A 245 -21.12 -3.35 8.01
CA ARG A 245 -22.14 -4.09 8.75
C ARG A 245 -22.23 -5.49 8.19
N ASP A 246 -21.97 -6.49 9.01
CA ASP A 246 -22.29 -7.88 8.69
C ASP A 246 -23.83 -8.01 8.56
N PRO A 247 -24.37 -8.35 7.37
CA PRO A 247 -25.81 -8.49 7.15
C PRO A 247 -26.47 -9.60 7.99
N THR A 248 -25.68 -10.53 8.53
CA THR A 248 -26.20 -11.76 9.16
C THR A 248 -26.17 -11.72 10.69
N THR A 249 -25.22 -11.00 11.30
CA THR A 249 -25.06 -11.00 12.77
C THR A 249 -25.43 -9.66 13.43
N GLY A 250 -25.72 -8.61 12.65
CA GLY A 250 -26.04 -7.27 13.17
C GLY A 250 -24.92 -6.66 14.03
N THR A 251 -23.77 -7.32 14.09
CA THR A 251 -22.63 -6.95 14.90
C THR A 251 -21.73 -6.11 14.03
N THR A 252 -21.44 -4.88 14.47
CA THR A 252 -20.39 -4.04 13.89
C THR A 252 -19.10 -4.86 13.93
N SER A 253 -18.55 -5.19 12.76
CA SER A 253 -17.30 -5.94 12.67
C SER A 253 -16.23 -5.21 13.48
N THR A 254 -15.90 -5.81 14.63
CA THR A 254 -14.82 -5.39 15.50
C THR A 254 -13.50 -5.56 14.75
N ALA A 255 -12.85 -4.47 14.33
CA ALA A 255 -11.39 -4.49 14.18
C ALA A 255 -10.76 -3.10 14.12
N ILE A 256 -11.25 -2.17 13.27
CA ILE A 256 -10.52 -0.93 12.97
C ILE A 256 -11.49 0.25 12.90
N LEU A 257 -11.23 1.29 13.69
CA LEU A 257 -12.02 2.53 13.68
C LEU A 257 -11.96 3.16 12.28
N PRO A 258 -13.09 3.58 11.68
CA PRO A 258 -13.11 4.21 10.34
C PRO A 258 -12.15 5.40 10.21
N SER A 259 -11.99 6.16 11.30
CA SER A 259 -11.06 7.28 11.41
C SER A 259 -9.58 6.86 11.28
N LEU A 260 -9.21 5.70 11.82
CA LEU A 260 -7.88 5.09 11.66
C LEU A 260 -7.71 4.46 10.27
N LYS A 261 -8.77 3.83 9.72
CA LYS A 261 -8.76 3.30 8.35
C LYS A 261 -8.43 4.42 7.37
N ILE A 262 -9.09 5.57 7.47
CA ILE A 262 -8.82 6.74 6.61
C ILE A 262 -7.41 7.27 6.83
N SER A 263 -6.96 7.40 8.08
CA SER A 263 -5.59 7.82 8.37
C SER A 263 -4.55 6.93 7.64
N TYR A 264 -4.78 5.61 7.59
CA TYR A 264 -3.96 4.68 6.81
C TYR A 264 -4.09 4.88 5.29
N TYR A 265 -5.29 5.09 4.75
CA TYR A 265 -5.46 5.34 3.31
C TYR A 265 -4.82 6.65 2.84
N HIS A 266 -4.70 7.64 3.73
CA HIS A 266 -3.98 8.86 3.42
C HIS A 266 -2.46 8.72 3.60
N MET A 267 -1.94 7.65 4.20
CA MET A 267 -0.50 7.39 4.31
C MET A 267 0.15 7.25 2.93
N PRO A 268 1.31 7.91 2.69
CA PRO A 268 2.10 7.70 1.49
C PRO A 268 2.34 6.21 1.22
N TYR A 269 2.18 5.78 -0.03
CA TYR A 269 2.19 4.36 -0.39
C TYR A 269 3.50 3.66 0.03
N TYR A 270 4.63 4.36 -0.04
CA TYR A 270 5.95 3.84 0.30
C TYR A 270 6.13 3.59 1.82
N LEU A 271 5.36 4.26 2.68
CA LEU A 271 5.40 4.03 4.13
C LEU A 271 4.55 2.83 4.57
N ARG A 272 3.54 2.45 3.79
CA ARG A 272 2.57 1.41 4.19
C ARG A 272 3.21 0.05 4.47
N PRO A 273 4.15 -0.47 3.66
CA PRO A 273 4.82 -1.75 3.98
C PRO A 273 5.56 -1.69 5.31
N CYS A 274 6.23 -0.57 5.58
CA CYS A 274 6.95 -0.31 6.83
C CYS A 274 5.99 -0.23 8.02
N PHE A 275 4.83 0.42 7.86
CA PHE A 275 3.80 0.50 8.91
C PHE A 275 3.10 -0.84 9.17
N VAL A 276 2.70 -1.57 8.11
CA VAL A 276 2.07 -2.89 8.25
C VAL A 276 3.02 -3.88 8.89
N TYR A 277 4.34 -3.73 8.74
CA TYR A 277 5.32 -4.60 9.38
C TYR A 277 5.16 -4.68 10.91
N PHE A 278 4.73 -3.60 11.56
CA PHE A 278 4.51 -3.60 13.01
C PHE A 278 3.40 -4.56 13.45
N SER A 279 2.46 -4.91 12.56
CA SER A 279 1.43 -5.92 12.85
C SER A 279 1.98 -7.34 13.08
N ALA A 280 3.25 -7.60 12.73
CA ALA A 280 3.91 -8.88 12.99
C ALA A 280 4.33 -9.05 14.47
N PHE A 281 4.29 -7.98 15.26
CA PHE A 281 4.66 -7.99 16.67
C PHE A 281 3.40 -8.00 17.55
N PRO A 282 3.52 -8.27 18.86
CA PRO A 282 2.43 -8.05 19.81
C PRO A 282 2.37 -6.58 20.24
N LYS A 283 1.16 -6.09 20.58
CA LYS A 283 0.95 -4.68 20.93
C LYS A 283 1.85 -4.26 22.11
N GLY A 284 2.52 -3.13 21.98
CA GLY A 284 3.47 -2.63 22.99
C GLY A 284 4.87 -3.27 22.92
N PHE A 285 5.15 -4.09 21.91
CA PHE A 285 6.49 -4.64 21.70
C PHE A 285 7.49 -3.55 21.33
N VAL A 286 8.64 -3.56 22.00
CA VAL A 286 9.74 -2.63 21.78
C VAL A 286 10.72 -3.20 20.75
N ILE A 287 10.95 -2.47 19.66
CA ILE A 287 11.92 -2.83 18.61
C ILE A 287 13.03 -1.77 18.56
N GLU A 288 14.29 -2.19 18.59
CA GLU A 288 15.42 -1.25 18.41
C GLU A 288 15.42 -0.67 17.00
N LYS A 289 15.54 0.66 16.87
CA LYS A 289 15.65 1.37 15.58
C LYS A 289 16.59 0.70 14.58
N ARG A 290 17.82 0.35 14.98
CA ARG A 290 18.80 -0.27 14.09
C ARG A 290 18.31 -1.62 13.58
N GLU A 291 17.79 -2.45 14.48
CA GLU A 291 17.26 -3.77 14.13
C GLU A 291 16.09 -3.65 13.15
N LEU A 292 15.17 -2.71 13.41
CA LEU A 292 14.02 -2.43 12.54
C LEU A 292 14.45 -2.02 11.13
N ILE A 293 15.42 -1.10 11.01
CA ILE A 293 15.93 -0.66 9.71
C ILE A 293 16.56 -1.82 8.93
N HIS A 294 17.38 -2.65 9.57
CA HIS A 294 17.97 -3.82 8.91
C HIS A 294 16.89 -4.79 8.41
N LYS A 295 15.82 -5.00 9.20
CA LYS A 295 14.68 -5.84 8.78
C LYS A 295 13.94 -5.24 7.60
N TRP A 296 13.68 -3.93 7.58
CA TRP A 296 13.04 -3.26 6.44
C TRP A 296 13.88 -3.32 5.16
N ILE A 297 15.21 -3.21 5.27
CA ILE A 297 16.12 -3.37 4.13
C ILE A 297 16.12 -4.82 3.64
N ALA A 298 16.21 -5.80 4.54
CA ALA A 298 16.20 -7.22 4.19
C ALA A 298 14.88 -7.65 3.52
N LEU A 299 13.75 -7.09 3.98
CA LEU A 299 12.42 -7.30 3.40
C LEU A 299 12.17 -6.45 2.15
N ARG A 300 13.13 -5.59 1.77
CA ARG A 300 13.06 -4.65 0.64
C ARG A 300 11.87 -3.70 0.69
N PHE A 301 11.45 -3.31 1.88
CA PHE A 301 10.53 -2.18 2.04
C PHE A 301 11.24 -0.84 1.79
N VAL A 302 12.57 -0.83 1.99
CA VAL A 302 13.43 0.33 1.75
C VAL A 302 14.80 -0.13 1.26
N LEU A 303 15.46 0.68 0.43
CA LEU A 303 16.71 0.30 -0.24
C LEU A 303 17.97 0.73 0.53
N THR A 304 17.88 1.75 1.37
CA THR A 304 19.03 2.33 2.08
C THR A 304 18.66 2.67 3.51
N THR A 305 19.66 2.68 4.40
CA THR A 305 19.51 3.10 5.80
C THR A 305 18.98 4.53 5.88
N HIS A 306 19.48 5.45 5.06
CA HIS A 306 19.03 6.84 5.04
C HIS A 306 17.53 6.96 4.78
N ARG A 307 17.01 6.29 3.74
CA ARG A 307 15.57 6.30 3.44
C ARG A 307 14.75 5.65 4.56
N ALA A 308 15.30 4.63 5.22
CA ALA A 308 14.61 3.98 6.33
C ALA A 308 14.45 4.94 7.53
N GLU A 309 15.45 5.78 7.78
CA GLU A 309 15.40 6.82 8.81
C GLU A 309 14.39 7.93 8.46
N GLU A 310 14.34 8.36 7.20
CA GLU A 310 13.31 9.29 6.72
C GLU A 310 11.92 8.71 6.94
N TYR A 311 11.70 7.44 6.58
CA TYR A 311 10.41 6.77 6.74
C TYR A 311 9.99 6.64 8.20
N LEU A 312 10.93 6.35 9.10
CA LEU A 312 10.65 6.33 10.54
C LEU A 312 10.25 7.71 11.04
N HIS A 313 10.95 8.76 10.61
CA HIS A 313 10.64 10.14 10.98
C HIS A 313 9.24 10.54 10.49
N GLU A 314 8.89 10.24 9.24
CA GLU A 314 7.56 10.51 8.69
C GLU A 314 6.45 9.73 9.42
N LEU A 315 6.67 8.45 9.73
CA LEU A 315 5.70 7.64 10.49
C LEU A 315 5.50 8.17 11.91
N CYS A 316 6.55 8.69 12.54
CA CYS A 316 6.47 9.38 13.84
C CYS A 316 5.70 10.70 13.73
N GLN A 317 5.95 11.49 12.67
CA GLN A 317 5.21 12.73 12.42
C GLN A 317 3.72 12.45 12.25
N MET A 318 3.36 11.42 11.49
CA MET A 318 1.98 10.98 11.31
C MET A 318 1.37 10.31 12.55
N SER A 319 2.13 10.21 13.65
CA SER A 319 1.73 9.67 14.94
C SER A 319 1.37 8.18 14.95
N PHE A 320 1.69 7.47 13.88
CA PHE A 320 1.51 6.02 13.81
C PHE A 320 2.51 5.24 14.67
N LEU A 321 3.63 5.90 15.03
CA LEU A 321 4.65 5.37 15.90
C LEU A 321 4.95 6.36 17.02
N GLU A 322 5.06 5.85 18.24
CA GLU A 322 5.59 6.61 19.37
C GLU A 322 7.03 6.18 19.65
N ALA A 323 7.96 7.12 19.52
CA ALA A 323 9.35 6.91 19.92
C ALA A 323 9.45 6.95 21.46
N THR A 324 9.90 5.86 22.05
CA THR A 324 10.27 5.76 23.47
C THR A 324 11.78 5.86 23.58
N SER A 325 12.27 6.71 24.48
CA SER A 325 13.70 6.93 24.72
C SER A 325 14.15 6.19 25.98
N ASP A 326 14.55 4.94 25.83
CA ASP A 326 15.29 4.24 26.89
C ASP A 326 16.80 4.33 26.59
N SER A 327 17.40 5.39 27.15
CA SER A 327 18.86 5.65 27.24
C SER A 327 19.66 5.78 25.93
N ILE A 328 20.26 6.96 25.75
CA ILE A 328 21.49 7.38 25.02
C ILE A 328 21.69 6.95 23.54
N SER A 329 21.01 5.95 22.97
CA SER A 329 21.13 5.61 21.54
C SER A 329 19.96 4.87 20.90
N ASN A 330 18.92 4.49 21.65
CA ASN A 330 17.89 3.59 21.12
C ASN A 330 16.50 4.24 21.15
N MET A 331 15.94 4.49 19.97
CA MET A 331 14.49 4.73 19.81
C MET A 331 13.79 3.38 19.69
N ALA A 332 12.74 3.21 20.48
CA ALA A 332 11.83 2.08 20.44
C ALA A 332 10.44 2.54 20.04
N PHE A 333 9.69 1.73 19.28
CA PHE A 333 8.40 2.16 18.71
C PHE A 333 7.22 1.38 19.28
N ILE A 334 6.22 2.11 19.78
CA ILE A 334 4.90 1.56 20.13
C ILE A 334 3.93 1.86 18.97
N TYR A 335 3.16 0.85 18.56
CA TYR A 335 2.13 0.95 17.52
C TYR A 335 0.74 0.63 18.11
N TYR A 336 -0.32 1.19 17.52
CA TYR A 336 -1.66 1.20 18.10
C TYR A 336 -2.68 0.30 17.42
#